data_AF-A0A8H5F8J7-F1
#
_entry.id   AF-A0A8H5F8J7-F1
#
_cell.length_a   1.000
_cell.length_b   1.000
_cell.length_c   1.000
_cell.angle_alpha   90.00
_cell.angle_beta   90.00
_cell.angle_gamma   90.00
#
_symmetry.space_group_name_H-M   'P 1'
#
loop_
_entity.id
_entity.type
_entity.pdbx_description
1 polymer ?
#
loop_
_entity_poly.entity_id
_entity_poly.type
_entity_poly.pdbx_seq_one_letter_code
_entity_poly.pdbx_strand_id
1 'polypeptide(L)' 'MPLKRSLTHLCLATNPDINNDSVPAIILLVKLQYLSLFGTSIDMAGLRRLAEVINKDARNMDIEIPLACEVYVASE' A
#
# COMPACT_ATOMS: atom_id res chain seq x y z
N MET A 1 -0.49 19.59 4.13
CA MET A 1 -1.42 19.22 3.05
C MET A 1 -2.65 18.53 3.63
N PRO A 2 -3.88 18.93 3.29
CA PRO A 2 -5.11 18.40 3.88
C PRO A 2 -5.22 16.87 3.77
N LEU A 3 -4.91 16.32 2.59
CA LEU A 3 -5.06 14.89 2.28
C LEU A 3 -4.27 13.98 3.24
N LYS A 4 -3.09 14.41 3.69
CA LYS A 4 -2.25 13.65 4.64
C LYS A 4 -3.01 13.18 5.88
N ARG A 5 -3.97 14.00 6.37
CA ARG A 5 -4.70 13.77 7.62
C ARG A 5 -6.20 13.54 7.41
N SER A 6 -6.65 13.44 6.16
CA SER A 6 -8.08 13.31 5.85
C SER A 6 -8.40 12.18 4.89
N LEU A 7 -7.44 11.72 4.08
CA LEU A 7 -7.68 10.66 3.11
C LEU A 7 -7.83 9.31 3.83
N THR A 8 -8.97 8.66 3.63
CA THR A 8 -9.29 7.34 4.22
C THR A 8 -9.30 6.22 3.18
N HIS A 9 -9.56 6.54 1.91
CA HIS A 9 -9.62 5.56 0.83
C HIS A 9 -8.79 6.06 -0.36
N LEU A 10 -7.97 5.17 -0.91
CA LEU A 10 -7.16 5.45 -2.08
C LEU A 10 -7.13 4.22 -3.01
N CYS A 11 -7.51 4.43 -4.26
CA CYS A 11 -7.35 3.44 -5.31
C CYS A 11 -6.25 3.90 -6.26
N LEU A 12 -5.17 3.11 -6.34
CA LEU A 12 -4.07 3.30 -7.28
C LEU A 12 -4.05 2.22 -8.38
N ALA A 13 -5.11 1.40 -8.44
CA ALA A 13 -5.14 0.23 -9.28
C ALA A 13 -4.90 0.56 -10.76
N THR A 14 -4.34 -0.40 -11.50
CA THR A 14 -4.10 -0.31 -12.95
C THR A 14 -3.15 0.81 -13.38
N ASN A 15 -2.21 1.20 -12.51
CA ASN A 15 -1.15 2.16 -12.81
C ASN A 15 0.22 1.46 -12.70
N PRO A 16 0.73 0.85 -13.78
CA PRO A 16 1.95 0.04 -13.72
C PRO A 16 3.20 0.86 -13.39
N ASP A 17 3.21 2.17 -13.67
CA ASP A 17 4.34 3.04 -13.33
C ASP A 17 4.44 3.37 -11.83
N ILE A 18 3.40 3.06 -11.05
CA ILE A 18 3.46 3.17 -9.58
C ILE A 18 4.25 1.99 -9.06
N ASN A 19 5.44 2.27 -8.53
CA ASN A 19 6.37 1.27 -8.01
C ASN A 19 6.74 1.56 -6.55
N ASN A 20 7.73 0.83 -6.03
CA ASN A 20 8.20 0.95 -4.64
C ASN A 20 8.61 2.37 -4.22
N ASP A 21 9.00 3.25 -5.15
CA ASP A 21 9.35 4.63 -4.85
C ASP A 21 8.14 5.46 -4.38
N SER A 22 6.92 4.98 -4.62
CA SER A 22 5.67 5.60 -4.17
C SER A 22 5.32 5.28 -2.71
N VAL A 23 5.90 4.22 -2.14
CA VAL A 23 5.59 3.74 -0.78
C VAL A 23 5.77 4.83 0.31
N PRO A 24 6.85 5.63 0.33
CA PRO A 24 7.00 6.72 1.30
C PRO A 24 5.84 7.72 1.28
N ALA A 25 5.31 8.04 0.10
CA ALA A 25 4.18 8.97 -0.02
C ALA A 25 2.88 8.37 0.53
N ILE A 26 2.65 7.08 0.27
CA ILE A 26 1.48 6.34 0.79
C ILE A 26 1.53 6.27 2.32
N ILE A 27 2.69 5.99 2.90
CA ILE A 27 2.89 5.92 4.36
C ILE A 27 2.49 7.23 5.06
N LEU A 28 2.70 8.39 4.42
CA LEU A 28 2.35 9.69 5.00
C LEU A 28 0.84 9.87 5.21
N LEU A 29 -0.01 9.09 4.53
CA LEU A 29 -1.47 9.11 4.64
C LEU A 29 -1.91 8.40 5.93
N VAL A 30 -1.74 9.07 7.08
CA VAL A 30 -1.90 8.45 8.41
C VAL A 30 -3.34 8.04 8.75
N LYS A 31 -4.34 8.53 8.00
CA LYS A 31 -5.76 8.18 8.16
C LYS A 31 -6.25 7.17 7.12
N LEU A 32 -5.36 6.64 6.27
CA LEU A 32 -5.74 5.69 5.24
C LEU A 32 -6.20 4.37 5.87
N GLN A 33 -7.37 3.91 5.45
CA GLN A 33 -8.04 2.70 5.90
C GLN A 33 -8.20 1.68 4.78
N TYR A 34 -8.23 2.14 3.52
CA TYR A 34 -8.28 1.27 2.35
C TYR A 34 -7.28 1.74 1.29
N LEU A 35 -6.52 0.78 0.75
CA LEU A 35 -5.56 0.99 -0.32
C LEU A 35 -5.65 -0.13 -1.36
N SER A 36 -5.99 0.22 -2.60
CA SER A 36 -5.88 -0.72 -3.73
C SER A 36 -4.60 -0.48 -4.52
N LEU A 37 -3.76 -1.52 -4.63
CA LEU A 37 -2.51 -1.55 -5.38
C LEU A 37 -2.57 -2.51 -6.57
N PHE A 38 -3.73 -3.10 -6.87
CA PHE A 38 -3.87 -4.07 -7.95
C PHE A 38 -3.33 -3.52 -9.29
N GLY A 39 -2.50 -4.28 -10.01
CA GLY A 39 -1.94 -3.84 -11.30
C GLY A 39 -0.93 -2.68 -11.20
N THR A 40 -0.38 -2.40 -10.02
CA THR A 40 0.81 -1.56 -9.84
C THR A 40 2.09 -2.41 -9.89
N SER A 41 3.25 -1.77 -9.99
CA SER A 41 4.57 -2.41 -9.90
C SER A 41 5.20 -2.29 -8.52
N ILE A 42 4.38 -2.13 -7.47
CA ILE A 42 4.84 -2.33 -6.09
C ILE A 42 5.05 -3.83 -5.89
N ASP A 43 6.23 -4.22 -5.43
CA ASP A 43 6.56 -5.63 -5.21
C ASP A 43 6.51 -6.00 -3.71
N MET A 44 6.92 -7.23 -3.39
CA MET A 44 6.98 -7.72 -2.01
C MET A 44 7.89 -6.88 -1.10
N ALA A 45 8.95 -6.25 -1.61
CA ALA A 45 9.80 -5.38 -0.81
C ALA A 45 9.07 -4.09 -0.44
N GLY A 46 8.32 -3.50 -1.39
CA GLY A 46 7.46 -2.35 -1.13
C GLY A 46 6.34 -2.68 -0.14
N LEU A 47 5.67 -3.82 -0.31
CA LEU A 47 4.61 -4.28 0.61
C LEU A 47 5.14 -4.57 2.02
N ARG A 48 6.28 -5.24 2.16
CA ARG A 48 6.90 -5.48 3.48
C ARG A 48 7.17 -4.16 4.20
N ARG A 49 7.71 -3.16 3.49
CA ARG A 49 7.93 -1.83 4.05
C ARG A 49 6.63 -1.14 4.46
N LEU A 50 5.55 -1.27 3.67
CA LEU A 50 4.23 -0.76 4.07
C LEU A 50 3.74 -1.45 5.35
N ALA A 51 3.79 -2.78 5.38
CA ALA A 51 3.33 -3.59 6.51
C ALA A 51 4.11 -3.28 7.81
N GLU A 52 5.43 -3.15 7.73
CA GLU A 52 6.28 -2.77 8.86
C GLU A 52 5.83 -1.46 9.51
N VAL A 53 5.55 -0.43 8.71
CA VAL A 53 5.15 0.88 9.22
C VAL A 53 3.71 0.86 9.74
N ILE A 54 2.79 0.19 9.03
CA ILE A 54 1.40 0.02 9.48
C ILE A 54 1.37 -0.68 10.84
N ASN A 55 2.15 -1.76 11.00
CA ASN A 55 2.25 -2.51 12.24
C ASN A 55 2.88 -1.68 13.36
N LYS A 56 4.00 -0.98 13.09
CA LYS A 56 4.66 -0.10 14.05
C LYS A 56 3.74 1.02 14.57
N ASP A 57 2.92 1.58 13.68
CA ASP A 57 1.98 2.66 14.02
C ASP A 57 0.63 2.15 14.51
N ALA A 58 0.47 0.83 14.69
CA ALA A 58 -0.79 0.16 15.07
C ALA A 58 -2.00 0.62 14.24
N ARG A 59 -1.79 0.82 12.93
CA ARG A 59 -2.85 1.21 11.99
C ARG A 59 -3.59 -0.04 11.52
N ASN A 60 -4.92 0.07 11.44
CA ASN A 60 -5.74 -0.92 10.76
C ASN A 60 -6.03 -0.41 9.35
N MET A 61 -5.57 -1.14 8.33
CA MET A 61 -5.69 -0.75 6.93
C MET A 61 -5.89 -2.00 6.07
N ASP A 62 -6.95 -1.99 5.28
CA ASP A 62 -7.23 -3.00 4.28
C ASP A 62 -6.43 -2.70 3.01
N ILE A 63 -5.72 -3.71 2.50
CA ILE A 63 -4.87 -3.57 1.32
C ILE A 63 -5.24 -4.65 0.30
N GLU A 64 -5.61 -4.23 -0.89
CA GLU A 64 -5.64 -5.09 -2.07
C GLU A 64 -4.26 -5.04 -2.72
N ILE A 65 -3.51 -6.15 -2.63
CA ILE A 65 -2.12 -6.21 -3.06
C ILE A 65 -2.00 -6.57 -4.55
N PRO A 66 -0.87 -6.28 -5.21
CA PRO A 66 -0.64 -6.69 -6.59
C PRO A 66 -0.68 -8.21 -6.75
N LEU A 67 -1.21 -8.71 -7.87
CA LEU A 67 -1.37 -10.15 -8.15
C LEU A 67 -0.08 -10.97 -7.92
N ALA A 68 1.08 -10.44 -8.33
CA ALA A 68 2.36 -11.11 -8.11
C ALA A 68 2.67 -11.34 -6.62
N CYS A 69 2.24 -10.42 -5.75
CA CYS A 69 2.39 -10.52 -4.32
C CYS A 69 1.35 -11.47 -3.70
N GLU A 70 0.12 -11.50 -4.21
CA GLU A 70 -0.89 -12.50 -3.79
C GLU A 70 -0.38 -13.93 -4.02
N VAL A 71 0.18 -14.18 -5.21
CA VAL A 71 0.78 -15.47 -5.56
C VAL A 71 1.94 -15.81 -4.64
N TYR A 72 2.81 -14.85 -4.32
CA TYR A 72 3.91 -15.06 -3.38
C TYR A 72 3.41 -15.47 -1.99
N VAL A 73 2.46 -14.73 -1.42
CA VAL A 73 1.93 -14.99 -0.07
C VAL A 73 1.17 -16.31 0.00
N ALA A 74 0.42 -16.67 -1.05
CA ALA A 74 -0.28 -17.95 -1.12
C ALA A 74 0.65 -19.16 -1.28
N SER A 75 1.94 -18.94 -1.57
CA SER A 75 2.94 -19.98 -1.73
C SER A 75 3.83 -20.22 -0.51
N GLU A 76 3.67 -19.43 0.56
CA GLU A 76 4.33 -19.61 1.87
C GLU A 76 3.46 -20.38 2.88
#